data_AF-A0A7J8S350-F1
#
_entry.id   AF-A0A7J8S350-F1
#
_cell.length_a   1.000
_cell.length_b   1.000
_cell.length_c   1.000
_cell.angle_alpha   90.00
_cell.angle_beta   90.00
_cell.angle_gamma   90.00
#
_symmetry.space_group_name_H-M   'P 1'
#
loop_
_entity.id
_entity.type
_entity.pdbx_description
1 polymer ?
#
loop_
_entity_poly.entity_id
_entity_poly.type
_entity_poly.pdbx_seq_one_letter_code
_entity_poly.pdbx_strand_id
1 'polypeptide(L)'
;MLHSNIGLPSGKSLFQLQAERILCVQRLAAQAKNEGSVTIQWYVMTSPFTDDATRKFFESHKYFGLEADQQGTQPCISKDGRYIMETPFKVAKSPDGNGGVYTGILELERK
;
A
#
# COMPACT_ATOMS: atom_id res chain seq x y z
N MET A 1 0.50 4.21 12.46
CA MET A 1 1.90 3.89 12.85
C MET A 1 2.92 4.22 11.76
N LEU A 2 2.64 4.00 10.46
CA LEU A 2 3.61 4.25 9.37
C LEU A 2 3.72 5.72 8.93
N HIS A 3 2.71 6.53 9.22
CA HIS A 3 2.72 7.99 9.06
C HIS A 3 3.50 8.71 10.19
N SER A 4 3.96 7.97 11.22
CA SER A 4 4.66 8.56 12.37
C SER A 4 6.11 8.89 12.05
N ASN A 5 6.54 10.11 12.37
CA ASN A 5 7.94 10.51 12.38
C ASN A 5 8.62 9.87 13.60
N ILE A 6 9.69 9.11 13.35
CA ILE A 6 10.44 8.37 14.39
C ILE A 6 11.56 9.22 15.04
N GLY A 7 11.61 10.53 14.77
CA GLY A 7 12.61 11.44 15.32
C GLY A 7 13.89 11.56 14.48
N LEU A 8 13.82 11.27 13.18
CA LEU A 8 14.97 11.52 12.30
C LEU A 8 15.19 13.03 12.13
N PRO A 9 16.46 13.51 12.00
CA PRO A 9 16.74 14.93 11.75
C PRO A 9 16.03 15.49 10.51
N SER A 10 15.74 14.65 9.53
CA SER A 10 15.02 15.01 8.31
C SER A 10 13.51 15.20 8.50
N GLY A 11 12.95 14.79 9.65
CA GLY A 11 11.52 14.80 9.92
C GLY A 11 10.68 13.82 9.10
N LYS A 12 11.31 12.99 8.26
CA LYS A 12 10.62 12.12 7.29
C LYS A 12 9.86 10.99 7.98
N SER A 13 8.67 10.69 7.45
CA SER A 13 7.89 9.50 7.83
C SER A 13 8.51 8.22 7.26
N LEU A 14 8.13 7.06 7.80
CA LEU A 14 8.54 5.78 7.24
C LEU A 14 8.06 5.59 5.79
N PHE A 15 6.86 6.07 5.46
CA PHE A 15 6.35 6.06 4.09
C PHE A 15 7.23 6.86 3.14
N GLN A 16 7.65 8.06 3.55
CA GLN A 16 8.53 8.89 2.71
C GLN A 16 9.88 8.21 2.47
N LEU A 17 10.49 7.62 3.51
CA LEU A 17 11.75 6.91 3.36
C LEU A 17 11.65 5.71 2.41
N GLN A 18 10.53 4.98 2.47
CA GLN A 18 10.28 3.85 1.56
C GLN A 18 10.05 4.33 0.13
N ALA A 19 9.27 5.39 -0.07
CA ALA A 19 9.01 5.97 -1.39
C ALA A 19 10.30 6.48 -2.06
N GLU A 20 11.15 7.19 -1.31
CA GLU A 20 12.43 7.70 -1.83
C GLU A 20 13.39 6.57 -2.23
N ARG A 21 13.35 5.43 -1.52
CA ARG A 21 14.11 4.24 -1.92
C ARG A 21 13.59 3.64 -3.22
N ILE A 22 12.27 3.56 -3.39
CA ILE A 22 11.66 3.07 -4.64
C ILE A 22 12.08 3.96 -5.82
N LEU A 23 11.97 5.29 -5.68
CA LEU A 23 12.42 6.25 -6.69
C LEU A 23 13.90 6.10 -7.04
N CYS A 24 14.74 5.89 -6.02
CA CYS A 24 16.17 5.66 -6.23
C CYS A 24 16.41 4.40 -7.08
N VAL A 25 15.72 3.30 -6.78
CA VAL A 25 15.85 2.05 -7.55
C VAL A 25 15.33 2.23 -8.97
N GLN A 26 14.19 2.90 -9.18
CA GLN A 26 13.66 3.21 -10.52
C GLN A 26 14.68 3.99 -11.37
N ARG A 27 15.32 5.01 -10.77
CA ARG A 27 16.36 5.81 -11.44
C ARG A 27 17.57 4.96 -11.82
N LEU A 28 18.07 4.15 -10.88
CA LEU A 28 19.22 3.27 -11.12
C LEU A 28 18.92 2.21 -12.18
N ALA A 29 17.72 1.65 -12.17
CA ALA A 29 17.28 0.67 -13.17
C ALA A 29 17.14 1.28 -14.57
N ALA A 30 16.56 2.48 -14.68
CA ALA A 30 16.47 3.21 -15.94
C ALA A 30 17.86 3.48 -16.54
N GLN A 31 18.82 3.91 -15.71
CA GLN A 31 20.21 4.10 -16.11
C GLN A 31 20.88 2.80 -16.59
N ALA A 32 20.69 1.71 -15.85
CA ALA A 32 21.29 0.42 -16.18
C ALA A 32 20.73 -0.20 -17.47
N LYS A 33 19.45 0.02 -17.76
CA LYS A 33 18.78 -0.49 -18.96
C LYS A 33 18.87 0.44 -20.17
N ASN A 34 19.36 1.66 -19.98
CA ASN A 34 19.31 2.72 -21.00
C ASN A 34 17.87 2.97 -21.51
N GLU A 35 16.90 2.78 -20.63
CA GLU A 35 15.46 2.99 -20.87
C GLU A 35 15.04 4.33 -20.25
N GLY A 36 14.04 4.99 -20.84
CA GLY A 36 13.59 6.32 -20.39
C GLY A 36 12.97 6.32 -18.99
N SER A 37 12.22 5.28 -18.62
CA SER A 37 11.57 5.17 -17.31
C SER A 37 11.33 3.71 -16.91
N VAL A 38 11.60 3.38 -15.65
CA VAL A 38 11.24 2.09 -15.04
C VAL A 38 10.25 2.35 -13.92
N THR A 39 9.10 1.67 -13.95
CA THR A 39 8.06 1.81 -12.92
C THR A 39 8.14 0.66 -11.93
N ILE A 40 8.28 0.98 -10.64
CA ILE A 40 8.12 0.00 -9.56
C ILE A 40 6.76 0.22 -8.92
N GLN A 41 6.00 -0.86 -8.97
CA GLN A 41 4.65 -0.95 -8.50
C GLN A 41 4.63 -1.13 -6.97
N TRP A 42 4.16 -0.10 -6.22
CA TRP A 42 4.09 -0.17 -4.76
C TRP A 42 2.66 -0.38 -4.25
N TYR A 43 2.37 -1.60 -3.80
CA TYR A 43 1.13 -1.91 -3.13
C TYR A 43 1.24 -1.66 -1.62
N VAL A 44 0.43 -0.73 -1.11
CA VAL A 44 0.32 -0.45 0.31
C VAL A 44 -0.95 -1.08 0.85
N MET A 45 -0.79 -2.20 1.55
CA MET A 45 -1.90 -2.88 2.20
C MET A 45 -2.35 -2.11 3.44
N THR A 46 -3.65 -1.80 3.50
CA THR A 46 -4.32 -1.07 4.59
C THR A 46 -5.38 -1.95 5.24
N SER A 47 -5.82 -1.56 6.44
CA SER A 47 -7.05 -2.08 7.06
C SER A 47 -8.15 -1.02 6.93
N PRO A 48 -9.43 -1.34 7.18
CA PRO A 48 -10.50 -0.34 7.17
C PRO A 48 -10.25 0.85 8.08
N PHE A 49 -9.49 0.64 9.17
CA PHE A 49 -9.16 1.66 10.15
C PHE A 49 -7.98 2.54 9.72
N THR A 50 -7.14 2.08 8.79
CA THR A 50 -5.95 2.82 8.34
C THR A 50 -6.05 3.31 6.90
N ASP A 51 -7.01 2.83 6.10
CA ASP A 51 -7.12 3.13 4.67
C ASP A 51 -7.28 4.63 4.39
N ASP A 52 -8.33 5.26 4.92
CA ASP A 52 -8.62 6.69 4.67
C ASP A 52 -7.48 7.61 5.14
N ALA A 53 -6.95 7.37 6.34
CA ALA A 53 -5.83 8.13 6.86
C ALA A 53 -4.55 7.94 6.03
N THR A 54 -4.31 6.74 5.51
CA THR A 54 -3.14 6.45 4.66
C THR A 54 -3.30 7.13 3.31
N ARG A 55 -4.47 7.04 2.65
CA ARG A 55 -4.73 7.72 1.36
C ARG A 55 -4.53 9.22 1.47
N LYS A 56 -5.17 9.87 2.45
CA LYS A 56 -5.01 11.32 2.71
C LYS A 56 -3.56 11.70 2.98
N PHE A 57 -2.81 10.86 3.68
CA PHE A 57 -1.40 11.10 3.95
C PHE A 57 -0.56 11.06 2.66
N PHE A 58 -0.79 10.08 1.77
CA PHE A 58 -0.11 10.01 0.47
C PHE A 58 -0.51 11.17 -0.45
N GLU A 59 -1.81 11.48 -0.55
CA GLU A 59 -2.33 12.58 -1.37
C GLU A 59 -1.76 13.94 -0.94
N SER A 60 -1.76 14.23 0.36
CA SER A 60 -1.21 15.49 0.90
C SER A 60 0.30 15.65 0.65
N HIS A 61 1.02 14.55 0.46
CA HIS A 61 2.44 14.54 0.12
C HIS A 61 2.70 14.26 -1.36
N LYS A 62 1.68 14.33 -2.21
CA LYS A 62 1.76 14.08 -3.66
C LYS A 62 2.45 12.75 -3.97
N TYR A 63 2.07 11.71 -3.22
CA TYR A 63 2.61 10.34 -3.30
C TYR A 63 4.15 10.27 -3.21
N PHE A 64 4.78 11.28 -2.60
CA PHE A 64 6.23 11.43 -2.49
C PHE A 64 6.97 11.39 -3.84
N GLY A 65 6.28 11.74 -4.94
CA GLY A 65 6.81 11.70 -6.31
C GLY A 65 6.62 10.38 -7.06
N LEU A 66 5.90 9.41 -6.47
CA LEU A 66 5.45 8.19 -7.15
C LEU A 66 4.09 8.41 -7.86
N GLU A 67 3.76 7.57 -8.83
CA GLU A 67 2.46 7.58 -9.51
C GLU A 67 1.32 7.06 -8.60
N ALA A 68 0.14 7.66 -8.72
CA ALA A 68 -0.96 7.56 -7.74
C ALA A 68 -1.84 6.28 -7.82
N ASP A 69 -1.83 5.57 -8.95
CA ASP A 69 -2.86 4.57 -9.28
C ASP A 69 -2.60 3.19 -8.65
N GLN A 70 -2.74 3.03 -7.32
CA GLN A 70 -2.16 1.86 -6.63
C GLN A 70 -2.89 1.31 -5.39
N GLN A 71 -4.19 0.94 -5.44
CA GLN A 71 -4.80 0.27 -4.27
C GLN A 71 -6.05 -0.61 -4.51
N GLY A 72 -6.09 -1.80 -3.88
CA GLY A 72 -7.26 -2.68 -3.70
C GLY A 72 -7.42 -3.17 -2.25
N THR A 73 -8.59 -3.68 -1.85
CA THR A 73 -8.91 -4.13 -0.47
C THR A 73 -9.74 -5.43 -0.47
N GLN A 74 -9.56 -6.31 0.54
CA GLN A 74 -10.21 -7.63 0.66
C GLN A 74 -11.18 -7.79 1.85
N PRO A 75 -12.21 -8.65 1.77
CA PRO A 75 -13.11 -9.03 2.86
C PRO A 75 -12.58 -10.19 3.73
N CYS A 76 -12.94 -10.22 5.02
CA CYS A 76 -12.61 -11.35 5.90
C CYS A 76 -13.47 -12.58 5.61
N ILE A 77 -12.82 -13.74 5.58
CA ILE A 77 -13.46 -15.05 5.43
C ILE A 77 -13.14 -15.93 6.65
N SER A 78 -14.14 -16.59 7.21
CA SER A 78 -14.01 -17.54 8.32
C SER A 78 -13.45 -18.89 7.86
N LYS A 79 -13.03 -19.74 8.80
CA LYS A 79 -12.45 -21.07 8.49
C LYS A 79 -13.42 -21.99 7.71
N ASP A 80 -14.71 -21.75 7.81
CA ASP A 80 -15.79 -22.43 7.08
C ASP A 80 -16.20 -21.71 5.77
N GLY A 81 -15.41 -20.73 5.31
CA GLY A 81 -15.61 -20.07 4.02
C GLY A 81 -16.71 -19.01 3.99
N ARG A 82 -17.19 -18.54 5.15
CA ARG A 82 -18.24 -17.53 5.24
C ARG A 82 -17.65 -16.14 5.42
N TYR A 83 -18.34 -15.11 4.93
CA TYR A 83 -17.96 -13.73 5.25
C TYR A 83 -18.09 -13.50 6.75
N ILE A 84 -17.00 -13.09 7.40
CA ILE A 84 -17.07 -12.62 8.78
C ILE A 84 -17.75 -11.26 8.73
N MET A 85 -18.75 -11.05 9.58
CA MET A 85 -19.54 -9.82 9.61
C MET A 85 -19.08 -8.95 10.80
N GLU A 86 -18.79 -7.67 10.54
CA GLU A 86 -18.50 -6.65 11.57
C GLU A 86 -19.80 -6.18 12.22
N THR A 87 -20.85 -6.07 11.41
CA THR A 87 -22.24 -5.81 11.84
C THR A 87 -23.19 -6.68 10.99
N PRO A 88 -24.48 -6.85 11.35
CA PRO A 88 -25.42 -7.63 10.54
C PRO A 88 -25.51 -7.21 9.06
N PHE A 89 -25.08 -5.99 8.73
CA PHE A 89 -25.13 -5.43 7.38
C PHE A 89 -23.76 -5.02 6.82
N LYS A 90 -22.65 -5.35 7.50
CA LYS A 90 -21.28 -4.96 7.10
C LYS A 90 -20.32 -6.12 7.25
N VAL A 91 -19.68 -6.53 6.16
CA VAL A 91 -18.62 -7.56 6.15
C VAL A 91 -17.38 -7.01 6.86
N ALA A 92 -16.88 -7.77 7.83
CA ALA A 92 -15.62 -7.50 8.51
C ALA A 92 -14.48 -7.57 7.50
N LYS A 93 -13.53 -6.67 7.68
CA LYS A 93 -12.32 -6.56 6.88
C LYS A 93 -11.16 -6.44 7.86
N SER A 94 -10.19 -7.33 7.73
CA SER A 94 -9.02 -7.45 8.60
C SER A 94 -7.80 -7.31 7.70
N PRO A 95 -6.72 -6.70 8.18
CA PRO A 95 -5.44 -6.90 7.53
C PRO A 95 -5.09 -8.39 7.73
N ASP A 96 -5.04 -9.16 6.66
CA ASP A 96 -4.85 -10.64 6.64
C ASP A 96 -3.43 -11.09 7.07
N GLY A 97 -2.79 -10.34 7.97
CA GLY A 97 -1.35 -10.41 8.17
C GLY A 97 -0.60 -10.25 6.84
N ASN A 98 0.71 -10.49 6.85
CA ASN A 98 1.51 -10.35 5.63
C ASN A 98 1.16 -11.42 4.56
N GLY A 99 0.42 -12.48 4.95
CA GLY A 99 0.04 -13.61 4.10
C GLY A 99 -1.13 -13.35 3.15
N GLY A 100 -1.99 -12.36 3.42
CA GLY A 100 -3.08 -11.96 2.50
C GLY A 100 -2.62 -11.27 1.21
N VAL A 101 -1.31 -11.00 1.08
CA VAL A 101 -0.71 -10.40 -0.11
C VAL A 101 -0.99 -11.21 -1.38
N TYR A 102 -0.98 -12.55 -1.30
CA TYR A 102 -1.18 -13.41 -2.47
C TYR A 102 -2.63 -13.36 -2.99
N THR A 103 -3.61 -13.37 -2.07
CA THR A 103 -5.04 -13.24 -2.41
C THR A 103 -5.34 -11.84 -2.96
N GLY A 104 -4.76 -10.79 -2.36
CA GLY A 104 -4.92 -9.41 -2.84
C GLY A 104 -4.39 -9.18 -4.25
N ILE A 105 -3.27 -9.81 -4.63
CA ILE A 105 -2.71 -9.74 -5.98
C ILE A 105 -3.61 -10.48 -6.99
N LEU A 106 -4.08 -11.69 -6.66
CA LEU A 106 -4.96 -12.49 -7.54
C LEU A 106 -6.28 -11.78 -7.89
N GLU A 107 -6.80 -10.93 -7.01
CA GLU A 107 -8.03 -10.18 -7.30
C GLU A 107 -7.80 -8.89 -8.08
N LEU A 108 -6.63 -8.26 -7.97
CA LEU A 108 -6.26 -7.12 -8.82
C LEU A 108 -6.16 -7.53 -10.29
N GLU A 109 -5.72 -8.77 -10.58
CA GLU A 109 -5.68 -9.32 -11.94
C GLU A 109 -7.06 -9.69 -12.52
N ARG A 110 -8.11 -9.71 -11.70
CA ARG A 110 -9.48 -10.09 -12.11
C ARG A 110 -10.43 -8.92 -12.34
N LYS A 111 -9.96 -7.68 -12.15
CA LYS A 111 -10.68 -6.45 -12.53
C LYS A 111 -10.15 -5.93 -13.85
#